data_AF-A0A1J4JCY0-F1
#
_entry.id   AF-A0A1J4JCY0-F1
#
_cell.length_a   1.000
_cell.length_b   1.000
_cell.length_c   1.000
_cell.angle_alpha   90.00
_cell.angle_beta   90.00
_cell.angle_gamma   90.00
#
_symmetry.space_group_name_H-M   'P 1'
#
loop_
_entity.id
_entity.type
_entity.pdbx_description
1 polymer ?
#
loop_
_entity_poly.entity_id
_entity_poly.type
_entity_poly.pdbx_seq_one_letter_code
_entity_poly.pdbx_strand_id
1 'polypeptide(L)'
;MTNRVCIVPIGNPAPAQDIVMALSQNGEVKIKNKYFEATLAFDFEVTGKPPAVLWISHSSHVDIHPPPEGQFQDAELRLLLRIVDSSSNAEIPEKLKDWEVDNFAEIINVNLDTFKEEVRLFKEGNKRSSLLDEELQPAGCRVLESLEMVNWPIKATVGKSRIQQKIEKLEQMLANDDQNLDSFDHAMALMIELKGEIPNLPDEEKHKYAAEVAMIFQKILGGGEDDDDENDNEENEDDDEENERGPPEGYGKLPSEDEDEK
;
A
#
# COMPACT_ATOMS: atom_id res chain seq x y z
N MET A 1 -21.19 7.62 5.23
CA MET A 1 -20.54 7.41 3.92
C MET A 1 -20.36 5.91 3.78
N THR A 2 -20.85 5.33 2.69
CA THR A 2 -20.61 3.92 2.37
C THR A 2 -19.39 3.89 1.47
N ASN A 3 -18.36 3.13 1.84
CA ASN A 3 -17.20 2.91 0.98
C ASN A 3 -17.64 2.07 -0.22
N ARG A 4 -17.43 2.57 -1.43
CA ARG A 4 -17.92 1.91 -2.65
C ARG A 4 -16.76 1.41 -3.49
N VAL A 5 -16.86 0.16 -3.91
CA VAL A 5 -16.03 -0.43 -4.96
C VAL A 5 -16.86 -0.40 -6.25
N CYS A 6 -16.37 0.28 -7.27
CA CYS A 6 -17.06 0.33 -8.56
C CYS A 6 -16.80 -0.94 -9.36
N ILE A 7 -17.86 -1.58 -9.83
CA ILE A 7 -17.81 -2.79 -10.66
C ILE A 7 -18.16 -2.40 -12.09
N VAL A 8 -17.23 -2.67 -13.01
CA VAL A 8 -17.38 -2.38 -14.43
C VAL A 8 -17.33 -3.69 -15.21
N PRO A 9 -18.48 -4.31 -15.50
CA PRO A 9 -18.50 -5.49 -16.37
C PRO A 9 -18.11 -5.07 -17.80
N ILE A 10 -17.20 -5.83 -18.42
CA ILE A 10 -16.90 -5.67 -19.85
C ILE A 10 -17.55 -6.81 -20.61
N GLY A 11 -18.51 -6.48 -21.48
CA GLY A 11 -19.31 -7.47 -22.20
C GLY A 11 -20.44 -8.03 -21.34
N ASN A 12 -20.46 -9.35 -21.13
CA ASN A 12 -21.51 -10.02 -20.35
C ASN A 12 -21.38 -9.68 -18.85
N PRO A 13 -22.42 -9.18 -18.16
CA PRO A 13 -22.36 -8.85 -16.74
C PRO A 13 -22.47 -10.04 -15.78
N ALA A 14 -22.91 -11.22 -16.25
CA ALA A 14 -23.11 -12.38 -15.37
C ALA A 14 -21.84 -12.78 -14.57
N PRO A 15 -20.65 -12.86 -15.17
CA PRO A 15 -19.43 -13.22 -14.44
C PRO A 15 -19.05 -12.17 -13.38
N ALA A 16 -19.33 -10.89 -13.63
CA ALA A 16 -19.13 -9.83 -12.65
C ALA A 16 -20.06 -10.01 -11.44
N GLN A 17 -21.31 -10.44 -11.67
CA GLN A 17 -22.23 -10.78 -10.58
C GLN A 17 -21.74 -11.98 -9.77
N ASP A 18 -21.22 -13.02 -10.42
CA ASP A 18 -20.69 -14.21 -9.75
C ASP A 18 -19.49 -13.86 -8.84
N ILE A 19 -18.57 -13.02 -9.32
CA ILE A 19 -17.44 -12.53 -8.53
C ILE A 19 -17.93 -11.71 -7.33
N VAL A 20 -18.86 -10.76 -7.55
CA VAL A 20 -19.41 -9.94 -6.46
C VAL A 20 -20.12 -10.81 -5.43
N MET A 21 -20.87 -11.83 -5.86
CA MET A 21 -21.51 -12.79 -4.96
C MET A 21 -20.53 -13.67 -4.19
N ALA A 22 -19.36 -13.98 -4.76
CA ALA A 22 -18.31 -14.69 -4.06
C ALA A 22 -17.61 -13.79 -3.02
N LEU A 23 -17.34 -12.53 -3.36
CA LEU A 23 -16.69 -11.56 -2.48
C LEU A 23 -17.61 -11.08 -1.34
N SER A 24 -18.90 -10.92 -1.59
CA SER A 24 -19.85 -10.28 -0.67
C SER A 24 -20.86 -11.23 -0.05
N GLN A 25 -21.45 -10.80 1.06
CA GLN A 25 -22.74 -11.31 1.53
C GLN A 25 -23.74 -10.16 1.41
N ASN A 26 -24.75 -10.31 0.56
CA ASN A 26 -25.76 -9.28 0.26
C ASN A 26 -25.21 -8.01 -0.44
N GLY A 27 -24.15 -8.12 -1.24
CA GLY A 27 -23.57 -6.98 -1.97
C GLY A 27 -22.58 -6.14 -1.14
N GLU A 28 -22.35 -6.50 0.12
CA GLU A 28 -21.36 -5.89 0.99
C GLU A 28 -20.25 -6.87 1.40
N VAL A 29 -19.03 -6.38 1.51
CA VAL A 29 -17.89 -7.11 2.06
C VAL A 29 -17.31 -6.35 3.24
N LYS A 30 -17.07 -7.08 4.34
CA LYS A 30 -16.34 -6.54 5.49
C LYS A 30 -14.87 -6.85 5.33
N ILE A 31 -14.07 -5.81 5.37
CA ILE A 31 -12.62 -5.90 5.36
C ILE A 31 -12.12 -5.50 6.74
N LYS A 32 -11.30 -6.36 7.34
CA LYS A 32 -10.76 -6.16 8.68
C LYS A 32 -9.31 -6.61 8.71
N ASN A 33 -8.44 -5.67 9.06
CA ASN A 33 -7.06 -5.96 9.40
C ASN A 33 -6.74 -5.40 10.80
N LYS A 34 -5.47 -5.48 11.21
CA LYS A 34 -5.03 -5.01 12.53
C LYS A 34 -5.14 -3.49 12.72
N TYR A 35 -5.42 -2.74 11.65
CA TYR A 35 -5.37 -1.29 11.62
C TYR A 35 -6.74 -0.62 11.37
N PHE A 36 -7.65 -1.27 10.63
CA PHE A 36 -8.99 -0.75 10.40
C PHE A 36 -10.02 -1.86 10.15
N GLU A 37 -11.29 -1.48 10.30
CA GLU A 37 -12.45 -2.26 9.89
C GLU A 37 -13.33 -1.39 8.97
N ALA A 38 -13.62 -1.89 7.77
CA ALA A 38 -14.43 -1.22 6.77
C ALA A 38 -15.53 -2.16 6.25
N THR A 39 -16.72 -1.61 6.00
CA THR A 39 -17.71 -2.26 5.13
C THR A 39 -17.67 -1.59 3.77
N LEU A 40 -17.41 -2.38 2.73
CA LEU A 40 -17.43 -1.95 1.35
C LEU A 40 -18.70 -2.45 0.68
N ALA A 41 -19.36 -1.60 -0.11
CA ALA A 41 -20.47 -1.98 -0.97
C ALA A 41 -19.99 -2.06 -2.43
N PHE A 42 -20.41 -3.09 -3.15
CA PHE A 42 -20.16 -3.20 -4.58
C PHE A 42 -21.24 -2.47 -5.36
N ASP A 43 -20.83 -1.54 -6.23
CA ASP A 43 -21.73 -0.69 -7.00
C ASP A 43 -21.50 -0.89 -8.50
N PHE A 44 -22.55 -1.29 -9.22
CA PHE A 44 -22.52 -1.44 -10.68
C PHE A 44 -22.85 -0.11 -11.39
N GLU A 45 -23.34 0.90 -10.65
CA GLU A 45 -23.62 2.22 -11.19
C GLU A 45 -22.36 3.09 -11.07
N VAL A 46 -21.73 3.36 -12.22
CA VAL A 46 -20.57 4.26 -12.30
C VAL A 46 -21.02 5.68 -11.96
N THR A 47 -20.81 6.12 -10.72
CA THR A 47 -21.10 7.49 -10.28
C THR A 47 -19.93 8.07 -9.48
N GLY A 48 -19.54 9.31 -9.80
CA GLY A 48 -18.48 10.03 -9.09
C GLY A 48 -17.06 9.51 -9.36
N LYS A 49 -16.17 9.72 -8.38
CA LYS A 49 -14.77 9.26 -8.39
C LYS A 49 -14.60 8.15 -7.33
N PRO A 50 -14.77 6.86 -7.69
CA PRO A 50 -14.64 5.77 -6.73
C PRO A 50 -13.17 5.58 -6.30
N PRO A 51 -12.89 5.24 -5.02
CA PRO A 51 -11.54 4.92 -4.57
C PRO A 51 -10.96 3.64 -5.20
N ALA A 52 -11.82 2.69 -5.53
CA ALA A 52 -11.41 1.43 -6.17
C ALA A 52 -12.36 1.04 -7.30
N VAL A 53 -11.79 0.46 -8.37
CA VAL A 53 -12.51 -0.01 -9.55
C VAL A 53 -12.07 -1.43 -9.90
N LEU A 54 -13.05 -2.30 -10.14
CA LEU A 54 -12.85 -3.65 -10.65
C LEU A 54 -13.50 -3.77 -12.04
N TRP A 55 -12.68 -3.90 -13.07
CA TRP A 55 -13.15 -4.37 -14.37
C TRP A 55 -13.22 -5.89 -14.36
N ILE A 56 -14.34 -6.46 -14.80
CA ILE A 56 -14.54 -7.91 -14.74
C ILE A 56 -15.05 -8.40 -16.08
N SER A 57 -14.37 -9.40 -16.65
CA SER A 57 -14.75 -9.98 -17.93
C SER A 57 -14.10 -11.33 -18.17
N HIS A 58 -14.68 -12.12 -19.07
CA HIS A 58 -13.98 -13.29 -19.61
C HIS A 58 -12.81 -12.85 -20.49
N SER A 59 -11.71 -13.59 -20.37
CA SER A 59 -10.52 -13.50 -21.23
C SER A 59 -10.88 -13.41 -22.71
N SER A 60 -11.79 -14.27 -23.19
CA SER A 60 -12.25 -14.30 -24.59
C SER A 60 -12.82 -12.98 -25.10
N HIS A 61 -13.24 -12.07 -24.22
CA HIS A 61 -13.76 -10.75 -24.57
C HIS A 61 -12.74 -9.65 -24.29
N VAL A 62 -12.18 -9.58 -23.07
CA VAL A 62 -11.30 -8.48 -22.68
C VAL A 62 -9.95 -8.48 -23.39
N ASP A 63 -9.48 -9.64 -23.86
CA ASP A 63 -8.26 -9.74 -24.67
C ASP A 63 -8.41 -9.03 -26.03
N ILE A 64 -9.65 -8.86 -26.49
CA ILE A 64 -10.00 -8.19 -27.76
C ILE A 64 -10.47 -6.75 -27.49
N HIS A 65 -11.16 -6.55 -26.37
CA HIS A 65 -11.76 -5.29 -25.96
C HIS A 65 -11.33 -4.91 -24.54
N PRO A 66 -10.10 -4.40 -24.38
CA PRO A 66 -9.58 -3.99 -23.07
C PRO A 66 -10.40 -2.83 -22.48
N PRO A 67 -10.30 -2.60 -21.15
CA PRO A 67 -10.80 -1.37 -20.55
C PRO A 67 -10.31 -0.13 -21.29
N PRO A 68 -11.12 0.93 -21.43
CA PRO A 68 -10.66 2.18 -22.02
C PRO A 68 -9.50 2.78 -21.23
N GLU A 69 -8.42 3.12 -21.93
CA GLU A 69 -7.28 3.83 -21.34
C GLU A 69 -7.75 5.15 -20.70
N GLY A 70 -7.21 5.46 -19.53
CA GLY A 70 -7.51 6.71 -18.83
C GLY A 70 -8.81 6.74 -18.03
N GLN A 71 -9.65 5.70 -18.11
CA GLN A 71 -10.86 5.64 -17.28
C GLN A 71 -10.47 5.40 -15.80
N PHE A 72 -10.99 6.24 -14.91
CA PHE A 72 -10.73 6.19 -13.46
C PHE A 72 -9.26 6.30 -13.05
N GLN A 73 -8.43 7.08 -13.76
CA GLN A 73 -7.04 7.34 -13.35
C GLN A 73 -6.89 7.89 -11.93
N ASP A 74 -7.92 8.58 -11.43
CA ASP A 74 -7.95 9.10 -10.06
C ASP A 74 -8.27 8.03 -8.99
N ALA A 75 -8.66 6.81 -9.39
CA ALA A 75 -8.91 5.71 -8.46
C ALA A 75 -7.59 5.15 -7.96
N GLU A 76 -7.52 4.93 -6.64
CA GLU A 76 -6.32 4.44 -5.96
C GLU A 76 -6.05 2.96 -6.27
N LEU A 77 -7.10 2.16 -6.46
CA LEU A 77 -6.99 0.77 -6.89
C LEU A 77 -7.75 0.52 -8.19
N ARG A 78 -7.06 -0.08 -9.15
CA ARG A 78 -7.61 -0.46 -10.45
C ARG A 78 -7.26 -1.92 -10.73
N LEU A 79 -8.24 -2.81 -10.66
CA LEU A 79 -8.01 -4.23 -10.96
C LEU A 79 -8.78 -4.63 -12.21
N LEU A 80 -8.12 -5.35 -13.11
CA LEU A 80 -8.75 -6.10 -14.18
C LEU A 80 -8.81 -7.58 -13.79
N LEU A 81 -10.01 -8.07 -13.48
CA LEU A 81 -10.26 -9.47 -13.19
C LEU A 81 -10.59 -10.20 -14.50
N ARG A 82 -9.57 -10.88 -15.04
CA ARG A 82 -9.65 -11.64 -16.28
C ARG A 82 -10.07 -13.08 -15.99
N ILE A 83 -11.31 -13.42 -16.30
CA ILE A 83 -11.82 -14.76 -16.05
C ILE A 83 -11.28 -15.73 -17.09
N VAL A 84 -10.54 -16.73 -16.61
CA VAL A 84 -9.92 -17.77 -17.40
C VAL A 84 -10.59 -19.10 -17.13
N ASP A 85 -11.07 -19.74 -18.20
CA ASP A 85 -11.55 -21.11 -18.10
C ASP A 85 -10.36 -22.09 -18.11
N SER A 86 -10.58 -23.33 -17.69
CA SER A 86 -9.56 -24.39 -17.71
C SER A 86 -8.96 -24.67 -19.10
N SER A 87 -9.62 -24.24 -20.17
CA SER A 87 -9.17 -24.33 -21.56
C SER A 87 -8.55 -23.02 -22.10
N SER A 88 -8.56 -21.94 -21.32
CA SER A 88 -8.10 -20.61 -21.73
C SER A 88 -6.59 -20.44 -21.55
N ASN A 89 -5.97 -19.58 -22.37
CA ASN A 89 -4.57 -19.21 -22.15
C ASN A 89 -4.46 -18.36 -20.87
N ALA A 90 -3.71 -18.88 -19.89
CA ALA A 90 -3.40 -18.17 -18.66
C ALA A 90 -2.39 -17.03 -18.90
N GLU A 91 -1.64 -17.05 -19.99
CA GLU A 91 -0.73 -15.94 -20.31
C GLU A 91 -1.52 -14.67 -20.66
N ILE A 92 -1.17 -13.56 -20.00
CA ILE A 92 -1.75 -12.24 -20.26
C ILE A 92 -1.23 -11.74 -21.62
N PRO A 93 -2.11 -11.39 -22.57
CA PRO A 93 -1.70 -10.83 -23.86
C PRO A 93 -0.85 -9.56 -23.71
N GLU A 94 0.16 -9.37 -24.58
CA GLU A 94 1.03 -8.18 -24.56
C GLU A 94 0.26 -6.85 -24.57
N LYS A 95 -0.83 -6.77 -25.33
CA LYS A 95 -1.69 -5.59 -25.40
C LYS A 95 -2.32 -5.18 -24.06
N LEU A 96 -2.44 -6.13 -23.13
CA LEU A 96 -2.92 -5.88 -21.78
C LEU A 96 -1.76 -5.60 -20.80
N LYS A 97 -0.55 -6.09 -21.07
CA LYS A 97 0.64 -5.81 -20.23
C LYS A 97 0.99 -4.33 -20.22
N ASP A 98 0.79 -3.63 -21.34
CA ASP A 98 0.97 -2.18 -21.41
C ASP A 98 0.04 -1.42 -20.43
N TRP A 99 -1.08 -2.03 -20.02
CA TRP A 99 -2.01 -1.45 -19.06
C TRP A 99 -1.50 -1.51 -17.60
N GLU A 100 -0.62 -2.46 -17.27
CA GLU A 100 -0.05 -2.59 -15.91
C GLU A 100 0.92 -1.46 -15.56
N VAL A 101 1.46 -0.77 -16.58
CA VAL A 101 2.54 0.22 -16.42
C VAL A 101 2.04 1.58 -15.89
N ASP A 102 0.74 1.88 -16.00
CA ASP A 102 0.14 3.13 -15.53
C ASP A 102 -0.34 3.05 -14.06
N ASN A 103 0.61 2.96 -13.12
CA ASN A 103 0.50 3.18 -11.66
C ASN A 103 -0.79 2.64 -10.98
N PHE A 104 -0.79 1.37 -10.57
CA PHE A 104 -1.85 0.69 -9.78
C PHE A 104 -2.97 0.00 -10.58
N ALA A 105 -2.73 -0.25 -11.86
CA ALA A 105 -3.53 -1.15 -12.67
C ALA A 105 -2.93 -2.57 -12.60
N GLU A 106 -3.61 -3.51 -11.96
CA GLU A 106 -3.15 -4.91 -11.86
C GLU A 106 -4.13 -5.84 -12.60
N ILE A 107 -3.60 -6.83 -13.31
CA ILE A 107 -4.39 -7.84 -14.02
C ILE A 107 -4.32 -9.16 -13.26
N ILE A 108 -5.48 -9.64 -12.82
CA ILE A 108 -5.60 -10.90 -12.08
C ILE A 108 -6.38 -11.89 -12.91
N ASN A 109 -5.74 -13.01 -13.26
CA ASN A 109 -6.45 -14.15 -13.84
C ASN A 109 -7.29 -14.84 -12.76
N VAL A 110 -8.58 -14.97 -13.01
CA VAL A 110 -9.54 -15.56 -12.06
C VAL A 110 -10.10 -16.84 -12.63
N ASN A 111 -9.99 -17.93 -11.87
CA ASN A 111 -10.75 -19.15 -12.11
C ASN A 111 -11.98 -19.19 -11.20
N LEU A 112 -13.18 -19.08 -11.77
CA LEU A 112 -14.43 -19.05 -11.01
C LEU A 112 -14.67 -20.32 -10.19
N ASP A 113 -14.13 -21.47 -10.62
CA ASP A 113 -14.31 -22.75 -9.94
C ASP A 113 -13.62 -22.77 -8.57
N THR A 114 -12.51 -22.04 -8.41
CA THR A 114 -11.72 -22.00 -7.18
C THR A 114 -11.91 -20.71 -6.38
N PHE A 115 -12.27 -19.62 -7.04
CA PHE A 115 -12.32 -18.27 -6.47
C PHE A 115 -13.17 -18.18 -5.19
N LYS A 116 -14.36 -18.79 -5.19
CA LYS A 116 -15.26 -18.76 -4.02
C LYS A 116 -14.62 -19.41 -2.79
N GLU A 117 -13.90 -20.51 -2.99
CA GLU A 117 -13.24 -21.24 -1.91
C GLU A 117 -11.99 -20.49 -1.42
N GLU A 118 -11.25 -19.86 -2.32
CA GLU A 118 -10.12 -18.98 -1.98
C GLU A 118 -10.55 -17.82 -1.08
N VAL A 119 -11.63 -17.12 -1.46
CA VAL A 119 -12.24 -16.04 -0.66
C VAL A 119 -12.68 -16.53 0.72
N ARG A 120 -13.27 -17.73 0.80
CA ARG A 120 -13.68 -18.35 2.07
C ARG A 120 -12.46 -18.59 2.97
N LEU A 121 -11.42 -19.22 2.43
CA LEU A 121 -10.19 -19.53 3.17
C LEU A 121 -9.45 -18.29 3.65
N PHE A 122 -9.46 -17.21 2.86
CA PHE A 122 -8.93 -15.91 3.27
C PHE A 122 -9.68 -15.34 4.48
N LYS A 123 -11.02 -15.31 4.40
CA LYS A 123 -11.89 -14.80 5.49
C LYS A 123 -11.75 -15.60 6.79
N GLU A 124 -11.44 -16.89 6.70
CA GLU A 124 -11.17 -17.76 7.84
C GLU A 124 -9.74 -17.63 8.40
N GLY A 125 -8.86 -16.86 7.73
CA GLY A 125 -7.46 -16.69 8.13
C GLY A 125 -6.54 -17.87 7.77
N ASN A 126 -7.03 -18.84 6.97
CA ASN A 126 -6.31 -20.07 6.65
C ASN A 126 -5.37 -19.96 5.43
N LYS A 127 -5.47 -18.87 4.65
CA LYS A 127 -4.67 -18.62 3.43
C LYS A 127 -4.23 -17.16 3.28
N ARG A 128 -3.77 -16.53 4.35
CA ARG A 128 -2.95 -15.31 4.21
C ARG A 128 -1.58 -15.76 3.75
N SER A 129 -1.30 -15.72 2.45
CA SER A 129 0.06 -15.99 1.99
C SER A 129 0.96 -14.85 2.47
N SER A 130 2.26 -15.14 2.61
CA SER A 130 3.23 -14.06 2.68
C SER A 130 3.04 -13.19 1.43
N LEU A 131 3.01 -11.87 1.59
CA LEU A 131 2.89 -10.89 0.49
C LEU A 131 4.04 -10.97 -0.55
N LEU A 132 4.99 -11.90 -0.36
CA LEU A 132 6.23 -12.05 -1.10
C LEU A 132 6.15 -13.09 -2.24
N ASP A 133 5.00 -13.71 -2.46
CA ASP A 133 4.84 -14.76 -3.49
C ASP A 133 3.61 -14.48 -4.35
N GLU A 134 3.66 -13.35 -5.07
CA GLU A 134 2.55 -12.85 -5.89
C GLU A 134 2.18 -13.80 -7.04
N GLU A 135 3.15 -14.54 -7.57
CA GLU A 135 2.94 -15.51 -8.66
C GLU A 135 2.17 -16.76 -8.22
N LEU A 136 2.18 -17.08 -6.91
CA LEU A 136 1.53 -18.27 -6.35
C LEU A 136 0.29 -17.95 -5.52
N GLN A 137 -0.04 -16.66 -5.36
CA GLN A 137 -1.18 -16.26 -4.55
C GLN A 137 -2.51 -16.55 -5.27
N PRO A 138 -3.46 -17.23 -4.61
CA PRO A 138 -4.79 -17.44 -5.20
C PRO A 138 -5.49 -16.11 -5.46
N ALA A 139 -6.15 -16.00 -6.62
CA ALA A 139 -6.77 -14.75 -7.09
C ALA A 139 -7.76 -14.15 -6.08
N GLY A 140 -8.55 -15.00 -5.40
CA GLY A 140 -9.49 -14.55 -4.38
C GLY A 140 -8.83 -13.89 -3.17
N CYS A 141 -7.64 -14.36 -2.77
CA CYS A 141 -6.84 -13.74 -1.71
C CYS A 141 -6.27 -12.40 -2.18
N ARG A 142 -5.67 -12.38 -3.38
CA ARG A 142 -5.04 -11.18 -3.95
C ARG A 142 -6.03 -10.01 -4.05
N VAL A 143 -7.23 -10.25 -4.55
CA VAL A 143 -8.29 -9.22 -4.63
C VAL A 143 -8.62 -8.62 -3.27
N LEU A 144 -8.74 -9.45 -2.22
CA LEU A 144 -9.09 -8.96 -0.88
C LEU A 144 -7.94 -8.19 -0.23
N GLU A 145 -6.70 -8.62 -0.44
CA GLU A 145 -5.51 -7.90 0.04
C GLU A 145 -5.34 -6.55 -0.68
N SER A 146 -5.55 -6.50 -1.99
CA SER A 146 -5.52 -5.24 -2.74
C SER A 146 -6.58 -4.25 -2.22
N LEU A 147 -7.78 -4.74 -1.87
CA LEU A 147 -8.81 -3.91 -1.22
C LEU A 147 -8.44 -3.48 0.22
N GLU A 148 -7.62 -4.24 0.95
CA GLU A 148 -7.08 -3.84 2.26
C GLU A 148 -6.08 -2.68 2.16
N MET A 149 -5.46 -2.47 1.00
CA MET A 149 -4.45 -1.41 0.79
C MET A 149 -5.05 -0.04 0.43
N VAL A 150 -6.29 0.00 -0.03
CA VAL A 150 -6.99 1.24 -0.44
C VAL A 150 -7.24 2.17 0.76
N ASN A 151 -7.10 3.48 0.54
CA ASN A 151 -7.43 4.53 1.50
C ASN A 151 -8.94 4.74 1.58
N TRP A 152 -9.63 3.80 2.21
CA TRP A 152 -11.05 3.98 2.42
C TRP A 152 -11.29 5.22 3.30
N PRO A 153 -12.24 6.10 2.95
CA PRO A 153 -12.63 7.22 3.80
C PRO A 153 -13.46 6.70 5.00
N ILE A 154 -12.78 6.07 5.97
CA ILE A 154 -13.38 5.51 7.18
C ILE A 154 -13.10 6.43 8.39
N LYS A 155 -13.99 6.41 9.37
CA LYS A 155 -13.64 6.78 10.75
C LYS A 155 -12.61 5.79 11.26
N ALA A 156 -11.34 6.19 11.33
CA ALA A 156 -10.29 5.42 11.97
C ALA A 156 -10.72 5.04 13.40
N THR A 157 -11.08 3.78 13.62
CA THR A 157 -11.26 3.23 14.96
C THR A 157 -9.89 2.90 15.54
N VAL A 158 -9.37 3.79 16.38
CA VAL A 158 -8.29 3.54 17.38
C VAL A 158 -7.07 2.79 16.83
N GLY A 159 -6.68 3.06 15.58
CA GLY A 159 -5.53 2.47 14.91
C GLY A 159 -4.44 3.50 14.62
N LYS A 160 -3.20 3.04 14.49
CA LYS A 160 -2.05 3.85 14.03
C LYS A 160 -2.39 4.56 12.73
N SER A 161 -1.90 5.79 12.53
CA SER A 161 -2.15 6.56 11.31
C SER A 161 -1.66 5.78 10.08
N ARG A 162 -2.25 6.04 8.91
CA ARG A 162 -1.87 5.34 7.66
C ARG A 162 -0.39 5.52 7.32
N ILE A 163 0.15 6.70 7.57
CA ILE A 163 1.56 6.99 7.37
C ILE A 163 2.41 6.15 8.32
N GLN A 164 1.99 6.01 9.57
CA GLN A 164 2.65 5.10 10.51
C GLN A 164 2.56 3.62 10.08
N GLN A 165 1.48 3.20 9.43
CA GLN A 165 1.37 1.84 8.86
C GLN A 165 2.32 1.63 7.67
N LYS A 166 2.42 2.62 6.77
CA LYS A 166 3.36 2.60 5.65
C LYS A 166 4.81 2.56 6.13
N ILE A 167 5.13 3.30 7.19
CA ILE A 167 6.45 3.30 7.84
C ILE A 167 6.78 1.92 8.44
N GLU A 168 5.85 1.30 9.15
CA GLU A 168 6.06 -0.07 9.66
C GLU A 168 6.26 -1.09 8.54
N LYS A 169 5.50 -0.96 7.45
CA LYS A 169 5.64 -1.83 6.27
C LYS A 169 7.01 -1.65 5.61
N LEU A 170 7.48 -0.40 5.50
CA LEU A 170 8.81 -0.07 5.01
C LEU A 170 9.90 -0.73 5.86
N GLU A 171 9.79 -0.63 7.19
CA GLU A 171 10.75 -1.26 8.12
C GLU A 171 10.76 -2.80 7.96
N GLN A 172 9.59 -3.42 7.81
CA GLN A 172 9.49 -4.87 7.59
C GLN A 172 10.08 -5.33 6.26
N MET A 173 9.84 -4.57 5.18
CA MET A 173 10.40 -4.87 3.85
C MET A 173 11.92 -4.82 3.85
N LEU A 174 12.49 -3.88 4.61
CA LEU A 174 13.93 -3.66 4.66
C LEU A 174 14.65 -4.51 5.71
N ALA A 175 13.91 -5.07 6.67
CA ALA A 175 14.45 -6.01 7.67
C ALA A 175 14.47 -7.47 7.17
N ASN A 176 13.79 -7.78 6.07
CA ASN A 176 13.83 -9.11 5.46
C ASN A 176 15.08 -9.27 4.59
N ASP A 177 15.82 -10.35 4.84
CA ASP A 177 17.06 -10.69 4.10
C ASP A 177 16.68 -11.34 2.75
N ASP A 178 16.26 -10.50 1.80
CA ASP A 178 15.81 -10.91 0.48
C ASP A 178 17.00 -11.10 -0.49
N GLN A 179 17.21 -12.33 -0.96
CA GLN A 179 18.28 -12.69 -1.89
C GLN A 179 18.08 -12.11 -3.30
N ASN A 180 16.85 -11.78 -3.69
CA ASN A 180 16.52 -11.34 -5.05
C ASN A 180 16.41 -9.81 -5.17
N LEU A 181 16.50 -9.06 -4.07
CA LEU A 181 16.37 -7.60 -4.00
C LEU A 181 14.99 -7.05 -4.42
N ASP A 182 13.99 -7.88 -4.69
CA ASP A 182 12.63 -7.44 -5.03
C ASP A 182 12.02 -6.61 -3.89
N SER A 183 12.31 -6.96 -2.63
CA SER A 183 11.90 -6.20 -1.46
C SER A 183 12.49 -4.78 -1.40
N PHE A 184 13.65 -4.56 -2.02
CA PHE A 184 14.29 -3.24 -2.07
C PHE A 184 13.55 -2.30 -3.03
N ASP A 185 13.17 -2.77 -4.22
CA ASP A 185 12.43 -1.96 -5.21
C ASP A 185 11.05 -1.55 -4.66
N HIS A 186 10.36 -2.47 -4.00
CA HIS A 186 9.09 -2.18 -3.34
C HIS A 186 9.24 -1.22 -2.15
N ALA A 187 10.31 -1.35 -1.36
CA ALA A 187 10.62 -0.40 -0.29
C ALA A 187 10.91 1.00 -0.84
N MET A 188 11.62 1.11 -1.97
CA MET A 188 11.89 2.37 -2.65
C MET A 188 10.60 3.02 -3.20
N ALA A 189 9.69 2.23 -3.78
CA ALA A 189 8.38 2.73 -4.21
C ALA A 189 7.58 3.29 -3.03
N LEU A 190 7.53 2.55 -1.92
CA LEU A 190 6.84 2.97 -0.70
C LEU A 190 7.46 4.22 -0.07
N MET A 191 8.79 4.38 -0.15
CA MET A 191 9.47 5.62 0.26
C MET A 191 9.10 6.83 -0.60
N ILE A 192 8.95 6.65 -1.92
CA ILE A 192 8.53 7.73 -2.81
C ILE A 192 7.11 8.19 -2.44
N GLU A 193 6.21 7.28 -2.10
CA GLU A 193 4.88 7.62 -1.58
C GLU A 193 4.97 8.41 -0.28
N LEU A 194 5.74 7.92 0.70
CA LEU A 194 5.92 8.60 1.99
C LEU A 194 6.52 10.00 1.81
N LYS A 195 7.48 10.18 0.88
CA LYS A 195 8.05 11.47 0.53
C LYS A 195 7.01 12.42 -0.08
N GLY A 196 6.04 11.90 -0.82
CA GLY A 196 4.93 12.68 -1.38
C GLY A 196 3.86 13.05 -0.33
N GLU A 197 3.61 12.17 0.63
CA GLU A 197 2.53 12.32 1.61
C GLU A 197 2.94 13.12 2.85
N ILE A 198 4.13 12.86 3.43
CA ILE A 198 4.59 13.45 4.70
C ILE A 198 4.63 14.99 4.67
N PRO A 199 5.11 15.67 3.61
CA PRO A 199 5.16 17.13 3.58
C PRO A 199 3.79 17.81 3.65
N ASN A 200 2.71 17.09 3.30
CA ASN A 200 1.34 17.59 3.28
C ASN A 200 0.61 17.42 4.62
N LEU A 201 1.28 16.87 5.64
CA LEU A 201 0.73 16.69 6.98
C LEU A 201 0.90 17.94 7.86
N PRO A 202 0.13 18.04 8.96
CA PRO A 202 0.38 19.03 10.01
C PRO A 202 1.80 18.92 10.57
N ASP A 203 2.42 20.04 10.95
CA ASP A 203 3.84 20.11 11.33
C ASP A 203 4.25 19.10 12.43
N GLU A 204 3.40 18.90 13.45
CA GLU A 204 3.67 17.93 14.54
C GLU A 204 3.78 16.48 14.01
N GLU A 205 2.95 16.09 13.06
CA GLU A 205 2.96 14.76 12.45
C GLU A 205 4.04 14.61 11.38
N LYS A 206 4.22 15.66 10.57
CA LYS A 206 5.22 15.75 9.51
C LYS A 206 6.62 15.48 10.04
N HIS A 207 7.03 16.16 11.11
CA HIS A 207 8.36 15.99 11.69
C HIS A 207 8.54 14.62 12.33
N LYS A 208 7.51 14.11 13.03
CA LYS A 208 7.53 12.76 13.62
C LYS A 208 7.73 11.68 12.56
N TYR A 209 6.90 11.66 11.52
CA TYR A 209 6.96 10.62 10.50
C TYR A 209 8.18 10.74 9.59
N ALA A 210 8.63 11.97 9.29
CA ALA A 210 9.89 12.17 8.57
C ALA A 210 11.08 11.60 9.35
N ALA A 211 11.12 11.79 10.68
CA ALA A 211 12.17 11.24 11.54
C ALA A 211 12.12 9.70 11.59
N GLU A 212 10.92 9.11 11.71
CA GLU A 212 10.75 7.64 11.68
C GLU A 212 11.27 7.02 10.37
N VAL A 213 10.93 7.62 9.21
CA VAL A 213 11.46 7.17 7.90
C VAL A 213 12.97 7.34 7.80
N ALA A 214 13.51 8.47 8.29
CA ALA A 214 14.95 8.73 8.26
C ALA A 214 15.74 7.72 9.11
N MET A 215 15.24 7.35 10.29
CA MET A 215 15.90 6.36 11.15
C MET A 215 15.91 4.96 10.53
N ILE A 216 14.84 4.55 9.84
CA ILE A 216 14.81 3.29 9.10
C ILE A 216 15.91 3.31 8.03
N PHE A 217 16.03 4.40 7.28
CA PHE A 217 17.02 4.55 6.23
C PHE A 217 18.46 4.54 6.76
N GLN A 218 18.70 5.20 7.90
CA GLN A 218 19.98 5.20 8.59
C GLN A 218 20.40 3.78 9.02
N LYS A 219 19.48 2.99 9.59
CA LYS A 219 19.76 1.60 9.99
C LYS A 219 20.20 0.73 8.81
N ILE A 220 19.59 0.93 7.64
CA ILE A 220 19.83 0.10 6.45
C ILE A 220 21.13 0.48 5.74
N LEU A 221 21.43 1.77 5.67
CA LEU A 221 22.68 2.25 5.09
C LEU A 221 23.90 1.99 5.98
N GLY A 222 23.74 1.27 7.09
CA GLY A 222 24.81 1.00 8.05
C GLY A 222 25.27 2.26 8.79
N GLY A 223 24.40 3.27 8.89
CA GLY A 223 24.68 4.51 9.62
C GLY A 223 24.39 4.42 11.12
N GLY A 224 24.14 3.22 11.64
CA GLY A 224 24.18 2.97 13.08
C GLY A 224 25.63 2.87 13.50
N GLU A 225 26.05 3.78 14.36
CA GLU A 225 27.36 3.76 15.01
C GLU A 225 27.66 2.35 15.53
N ASP A 226 28.91 1.94 15.31
CA ASP A 226 29.62 1.00 16.16
C ASP A 226 29.50 1.50 17.61
N ASP A 227 28.41 1.17 18.30
CA ASP A 227 28.38 1.22 19.76
C ASP A 227 29.15 0.00 20.26
N ASP A 228 30.46 0.23 20.36
CA ASP A 228 31.40 -0.48 21.20
C ASP A 228 30.76 -0.76 22.58
N ASP A 229 30.28 -2.00 22.78
CA ASP A 229 30.06 -2.58 24.10
C ASP A 229 31.44 -2.91 24.74
N GLU A 230 32.30 -1.89 24.92
CA GLU A 230 33.37 -1.92 25.92
C GLU A 230 32.75 -1.62 27.29
N ASN A 231 32.11 -2.64 27.88
CA ASN A 231 31.87 -2.67 29.32
C ASN A 231 33.17 -3.09 30.03
N ASP A 232 34.13 -2.17 30.09
CA ASP A 232 35.18 -2.24 31.10
C ASP A 232 34.64 -1.67 32.42
N ASN A 233 34.52 -2.58 33.39
CA ASN A 233 34.46 -2.25 34.80
C ASN A 233 35.59 -1.27 35.13
N GLU A 234 35.28 -0.17 35.81
CA GLU A 234 35.94 0.13 37.08
C GLU A 234 35.18 1.24 37.85
N GLU A 235 34.81 0.87 39.07
CA GLU A 235 34.45 1.77 40.16
C GLU A 235 35.53 2.87 40.29
N ASN A 236 35.13 4.12 40.54
CA ASN A 236 35.59 4.82 41.74
C ASN A 236 34.92 6.19 41.97
N GLU A 237 34.70 6.39 43.27
CA GLU A 237 34.18 7.47 44.08
C GLU A 237 34.70 8.89 43.79
N ASP A 238 33.80 9.86 44.04
CA ASP A 238 33.99 11.16 44.72
C ASP A 238 35.10 12.14 44.28
N ASP A 239 34.72 13.35 43.87
CA ASP A 239 34.71 14.57 44.72
C ASP A 239 34.57 15.88 43.90
N ASP A 240 34.04 16.88 44.61
CA ASP A 240 33.74 18.28 44.29
C ASP A 240 34.64 19.05 43.28
N GLU A 241 34.03 19.95 42.49
CA GLU A 241 34.20 21.43 42.59
C GLU A 241 33.64 22.20 41.37
N GLU A 242 33.12 23.40 41.66
CA GLU A 242 32.57 24.41 40.76
C GLU A 242 33.49 24.80 39.58
N ASN A 243 32.93 24.98 38.38
CA ASN A 243 33.37 26.07 37.51
C ASN A 243 32.33 26.49 36.45
N GLU A 244 31.97 27.77 36.50
CA GLU A 244 31.19 28.51 35.52
C GLU A 244 31.88 28.53 34.15
N ARG A 245 31.13 28.28 33.05
CA ARG A 245 31.35 28.92 31.73
C ARG A 245 30.13 28.74 30.83
N GLY A 246 29.60 29.85 30.35
CA GLY A 246 28.26 30.00 29.78
C GLY A 246 28.01 29.39 28.39
N PRO A 247 26.79 29.61 27.85
CA PRO A 247 26.36 28.99 26.60
C PRO A 247 26.99 29.71 25.39
N PRO A 248 27.41 29.00 24.33
CA PRO A 248 27.73 29.67 23.08
C PRO A 248 26.44 30.00 22.31
N GLU A 249 26.06 31.27 22.33
CA GLU A 249 25.14 31.87 21.36
C GLU A 249 25.79 31.92 19.97
N GLY A 250 25.02 31.60 18.92
CA GLY A 250 25.48 31.68 17.54
C GLY A 250 24.33 31.63 16.54
N TYR A 251 23.51 32.69 16.54
CA TYR A 251 22.42 32.95 15.59
C TYR A 251 22.90 32.98 14.13
N GLY A 252 22.41 32.05 13.31
CA GLY A 252 22.40 32.19 11.85
C GLY A 252 21.19 33.02 11.42
N LYS A 253 21.38 34.33 11.26
CA LYS A 253 20.39 35.22 10.63
C LYS A 253 20.18 34.82 9.17
N LEU A 254 18.93 34.58 8.80
CA LEU A 254 18.48 34.54 7.40
C LEU A 254 18.68 35.93 6.78
N PRO A 255 19.17 36.04 5.53
CA PRO A 255 19.18 37.31 4.82
C PRO A 255 17.76 37.68 4.40
N SER A 256 17.25 38.78 4.94
CA SER A 256 16.05 39.45 4.47
C SER A 256 16.35 40.17 3.15
N GLU A 257 15.44 40.02 2.19
CA GLU A 257 15.26 40.92 1.05
C GLU A 257 15.04 42.35 1.56
N ASP A 258 15.73 43.33 0.95
CA ASP A 258 15.09 44.46 0.27
C ASP A 258 16.11 45.55 -0.13
N GLU A 259 15.93 45.96 -1.40
CA GLU A 259 16.01 47.33 -1.92
C GLU A 259 17.36 48.10 -1.96
N ASP A 260 17.74 48.34 -3.23
CA ASP A 260 17.93 49.67 -3.83
C ASP A 260 19.33 50.29 -4.07
N GLU A 261 19.37 50.93 -5.25
CA GLU A 261 20.28 51.96 -5.76
C GLU A 261 21.64 51.56 -6.38
N LYS A 262 21.64 51.35 -7.71
CA LYS A 262 22.18 52.34 -8.69
C LYS A 262 21.95 51.96 -10.15
#